data_AF-A0A139MFW0-F1
#
_entry.id   AF-A0A139MFW0-F1
#
_cell.length_a   1.000
_cell.length_b   1.000
_cell.length_c   1.000
_cell.angle_alpha   90.00
_cell.angle_beta   90.00
_cell.angle_gamma   90.00
#
_symmetry.space_group_name_H-M   'P 1'
#
loop_
_entity.id
_entity.type
_entity.pdbx_description
1 polymer ?
#
loop_
_entity_poly.entity_id
_entity_poly.type
_entity_poly.pdbx_seq_one_letter_code
_entity_poly.pdbx_strand_id
1 'polypeptide(L)'
;MLVLLLTAEFIAADAHTVLFSGVLGIVTYMLVNGFGDMMTEHMPTETAGQTTYAVGRAAFSLFLYLEVIDASFSFDGVIGAFAITSDPIIILLGLGVIGAMFVRSLTLYLVEKGTLNELVYLEHGAHWAILTLAILILASIHWEIGEAVTGLLGGIIIVLSFISSIIYNRTH
;
A
#
# COMPACT_ATOMS: atom_id res chain seq x y z
N MET A 1 -17.05 15.31 -0.75
CA MET A 1 -17.55 15.98 -1.97
C MET A 1 -17.13 17.46 -2.07
N LEU A 2 -17.31 18.26 -1.01
CA LEU A 2 -16.88 19.68 -0.97
C LEU A 2 -15.39 19.89 -1.26
N VAL A 3 -14.52 19.06 -0.68
CA VAL A 3 -13.06 19.10 -0.94
C VAL A 3 -12.74 18.80 -2.40
N LEU A 4 -13.46 17.86 -3.03
CA LEU A 4 -13.29 17.47 -4.43
C LEU A 4 -13.65 18.60 -5.41
N LEU A 5 -14.72 19.33 -5.11
CA LEU A 5 -15.13 20.51 -5.89
C LEU A 5 -14.08 21.62 -5.78
N LEU A 6 -13.58 21.90 -4.57
CA LEU A 6 -12.55 22.91 -4.36
C LEU A 6 -11.24 22.57 -5.07
N THR A 7 -10.82 21.30 -5.07
CA THR A 7 -9.61 20.86 -5.78
C THR A 7 -9.76 20.90 -7.30
N ALA A 8 -10.95 20.55 -7.82
CA ALA A 8 -11.20 20.59 -9.26
C ALA A 8 -11.24 22.02 -9.81
N GLU A 9 -11.72 22.98 -9.01
CA GLU A 9 -11.89 24.37 -9.46
C GLU A 9 -10.64 25.24 -9.27
N PHE A 10 -9.89 25.05 -8.18
CA PHE A 10 -8.74 25.92 -7.86
C PHE A 10 -7.37 25.34 -8.20
N ILE A 11 -7.23 24.02 -8.38
CA ILE A 11 -5.93 23.34 -8.46
C ILE A 11 -5.77 22.52 -9.74
N ALA A 12 -6.84 21.93 -10.26
CA ALA A 12 -6.73 21.01 -11.39
C ALA A 12 -6.60 21.75 -12.74
N ALA A 13 -5.56 21.41 -13.51
CA ALA A 13 -5.45 21.83 -14.92
C ALA A 13 -6.52 21.18 -15.80
N ASP A 14 -7.03 20.01 -15.39
CA ASP A 14 -8.07 19.26 -16.09
C ASP A 14 -9.14 18.77 -15.09
N ALA A 15 -10.14 19.63 -14.85
CA ALA A 15 -11.18 19.40 -13.84
C ALA A 15 -11.99 18.13 -14.07
N HIS A 16 -12.16 17.71 -15.34
CA HIS A 16 -12.91 16.50 -15.68
C HIS A 16 -12.25 15.23 -15.13
N THR A 17 -10.94 15.10 -15.25
CA THR A 17 -10.18 13.92 -14.79
C THR A 17 -10.23 13.80 -13.26
N VAL A 18 -10.11 14.92 -12.55
CA VAL A 18 -10.18 14.95 -11.07
C VAL A 18 -11.58 14.63 -10.57
N LEU A 19 -12.63 15.18 -11.20
CA LEU A 19 -14.00 14.88 -10.82
C LEU A 19 -14.37 13.43 -11.14
N PHE A 20 -13.96 12.91 -12.30
CA PHE A 20 -14.25 11.53 -12.70
C PHE A 20 -13.58 10.51 -11.78
N SER A 21 -12.28 10.67 -11.51
CA SER A 21 -11.54 9.81 -10.56
C SER A 21 -12.09 9.93 -9.13
N GLY A 22 -12.44 11.15 -8.70
CA GLY A 22 -13.05 11.38 -7.39
C GLY A 22 -14.41 10.71 -7.21
N VAL A 23 -15.28 10.78 -8.21
CA VAL A 23 -16.58 10.10 -8.20
C VAL A 23 -16.39 8.58 -8.18
N LEU A 24 -15.47 8.06 -9.00
CA LEU A 24 -15.16 6.63 -9.03
C LEU A 24 -14.67 6.14 -7.66
N GLY A 25 -13.82 6.90 -6.98
CA GLY A 25 -13.39 6.61 -5.61
C GLY A 25 -14.54 6.57 -4.59
N ILE A 26 -15.49 7.52 -4.68
CA ILE A 26 -16.69 7.54 -3.83
C ILE A 26 -17.58 6.31 -4.10
N VAL A 27 -17.78 5.94 -5.37
CA VAL A 27 -18.54 4.75 -5.75
C VAL A 27 -17.89 3.49 -5.18
N THR A 28 -16.57 3.34 -5.30
CA THR A 28 -15.84 2.21 -4.71
C THR A 28 -15.99 2.18 -3.18
N TYR A 29 -15.88 3.33 -2.50
CA TYR A 29 -16.11 3.42 -1.06
C TYR A 29 -17.53 2.97 -0.67
N MET A 30 -18.55 3.39 -1.42
CA MET A 30 -19.93 2.96 -1.17
C MET A 30 -20.13 1.47 -1.41
N LEU A 31 -19.52 0.88 -2.45
CA LEU A 31 -19.60 -0.55 -2.72
C LEU A 31 -18.94 -1.37 -1.61
N VAL A 32 -17.77 -0.96 -1.12
CA VAL A 32 -17.05 -1.65 -0.04
C VAL A 32 -17.84 -1.60 1.27
N ASN A 33 -18.35 -0.42 1.65
CA ASN A 33 -19.17 -0.30 2.87
C ASN A 33 -20.50 -1.03 2.73
N GLY A 34 -21.17 -0.91 1.58
CA GLY A 34 -22.43 -1.62 1.31
C GLY A 34 -22.26 -3.14 1.36
N PHE A 35 -21.13 -3.68 0.89
CA PHE A 35 -20.80 -5.10 1.04
C PHE A 35 -20.62 -5.49 2.51
N GLY A 36 -19.97 -4.64 3.31
CA GLY A 36 -19.84 -4.81 4.76
C GLY A 36 -21.19 -4.81 5.49
N ASP A 37 -22.10 -3.93 5.11
CA ASP A 37 -23.44 -3.80 5.68
C ASP A 37 -24.35 -4.98 5.26
N MET A 38 -24.33 -5.41 3.99
CA MET A 38 -25.08 -6.58 3.51
C MET A 38 -24.70 -7.87 4.23
N MET A 39 -23.41 -8.03 4.52
CA MET A 39 -22.97 -9.15 5.34
C MET A 39 -23.60 -9.06 6.74
N THR A 40 -23.79 -7.87 7.29
CA THR A 40 -24.27 -7.58 8.66
C THR A 40 -25.78 -7.65 8.82
N GLU A 41 -26.53 -7.28 7.79
CA GLU A 41 -27.99 -7.14 7.83
C GLU A 41 -28.76 -8.47 7.81
N HIS A 42 -28.16 -9.57 7.35
CA HIS A 42 -28.80 -10.89 7.25
C HIS A 42 -28.89 -11.69 8.57
N MET A 43 -28.91 -11.03 9.73
CA MET A 43 -29.11 -11.72 11.02
C MET A 43 -30.54 -11.54 11.55
N PRO A 44 -31.37 -12.61 11.60
CA PRO A 44 -32.46 -12.66 12.56
C PRO A 44 -31.85 -12.76 13.96
N THR A 45 -32.24 -11.83 14.83
CA THR A 45 -31.86 -11.80 16.24
C THR A 45 -32.29 -13.11 16.92
N GLU A 46 -31.42 -13.63 17.80
CA GLU A 46 -31.64 -14.74 18.75
C GLU A 46 -31.28 -16.17 18.31
N THR A 47 -30.01 -16.58 18.49
CA THR A 47 -29.63 -17.87 19.12
C THR A 47 -28.11 -17.99 19.34
N ALA A 48 -27.70 -18.74 20.38
CA ALA A 48 -26.34 -18.88 20.90
C ALA A 48 -25.25 -19.40 19.93
N GLY A 49 -25.57 -19.67 18.67
CA GLY A 49 -24.59 -19.94 17.60
C GLY A 49 -23.99 -18.67 16.96
N GLN A 50 -24.54 -17.49 17.27
CA GLN A 50 -24.18 -16.21 16.62
C GLN A 50 -22.78 -15.68 16.96
N THR A 51 -22.18 -16.06 18.10
CA THR A 51 -20.80 -15.65 18.43
C THR A 51 -19.80 -16.23 17.42
N THR A 52 -19.96 -17.49 17.04
CA THR A 52 -19.09 -18.14 16.03
C THR A 52 -19.29 -17.54 14.65
N TYR A 53 -20.52 -17.20 14.25
CA TYR A 53 -20.79 -16.56 12.96
C TYR A 53 -20.31 -15.09 12.90
N ALA A 54 -20.50 -14.32 13.97
CA ALA A 54 -19.98 -12.96 14.06
C ALA A 54 -18.45 -12.93 14.06
N VAL A 55 -17.80 -13.83 14.81
CA VAL A 55 -16.34 -14.00 14.81
C VAL A 55 -15.83 -14.46 13.44
N GLY A 56 -16.51 -15.42 12.80
CA GLY A 56 -16.15 -15.89 11.45
C GLY A 56 -16.21 -14.78 10.40
N ARG A 57 -17.21 -13.89 10.49
CA ARG A 57 -17.33 -12.74 9.59
C ARG A 57 -16.30 -11.65 9.85
N ALA A 58 -15.98 -11.36 11.12
CA ALA A 58 -14.89 -10.45 11.47
C ALA A 58 -13.52 -10.99 11.04
N ALA A 59 -13.30 -12.30 11.16
CA ALA A 59 -12.10 -12.95 10.68
C ALA A 59 -12.00 -12.92 9.14
N PHE A 60 -13.12 -13.14 8.44
CA PHE A 60 -13.16 -13.07 6.98
C PHE A 60 -12.96 -11.65 6.45
N SER A 61 -13.56 -10.62 7.08
CA SER A 61 -13.33 -9.23 6.69
C SER A 61 -11.89 -8.79 6.94
N LEU A 62 -11.30 -9.23 8.06
CA LEU A 62 -9.88 -9.00 8.36
C LEU A 62 -8.98 -9.72 7.34
N PHE A 63 -9.30 -10.96 6.97
CA PHE A 63 -8.58 -11.70 5.94
C PHE A 63 -8.60 -10.96 4.60
N LEU A 64 -9.78 -10.56 4.12
CA LEU A 64 -9.90 -9.78 2.89
C LEU A 64 -9.16 -8.45 2.99
N TYR A 65 -9.23 -7.75 4.12
CA TYR A 65 -8.49 -6.51 4.34
C TYR A 65 -6.97 -6.72 4.20
N LEU A 66 -6.42 -7.75 4.84
CA LEU A 66 -4.98 -8.04 4.77
C LEU A 66 -4.56 -8.45 3.35
N GLU A 67 -5.37 -9.26 2.65
CA GLU A 67 -5.09 -9.66 1.27
C GLU A 67 -5.15 -8.46 0.32
N VAL A 68 -6.07 -7.52 0.52
CA VAL A 68 -6.14 -6.28 -0.29
C VAL A 68 -4.91 -5.40 -0.05
N ILE A 69 -4.41 -5.32 1.18
CA ILE A 69 -3.17 -4.59 1.48
C ILE A 69 -1.96 -5.27 0.80
N ASP A 70 -1.86 -6.60 0.86
CA ASP A 70 -0.78 -7.36 0.19
C ASP A 70 -0.87 -7.28 -1.35
N ALA A 71 -2.09 -7.35 -1.89
CA ALA A 71 -2.36 -7.15 -3.32
C ALA A 71 -2.00 -5.73 -3.78
N SER A 72 -2.26 -4.70 -2.96
CA SER A 72 -1.91 -3.32 -3.28
C SER A 72 -0.39 -3.13 -3.30
N PHE A 73 0.33 -3.68 -2.31
CA PHE A 73 1.79 -3.60 -2.27
C PHE A 73 2.47 -4.42 -3.37
N SER A 74 1.90 -5.55 -3.77
CA SER A 74 2.41 -6.33 -4.92
C SER A 74 2.07 -5.67 -6.26
N PHE A 75 0.94 -4.95 -6.37
CA PHE A 75 0.55 -4.20 -7.56
C PHE A 75 1.50 -3.03 -7.84
N ASP A 76 1.91 -2.28 -6.82
CA ASP A 76 2.92 -1.22 -6.95
C ASP A 76 4.25 -1.76 -7.52
N GLY A 77 4.63 -2.99 -7.13
CA GLY A 77 5.81 -3.66 -7.67
C GLY A 77 5.68 -4.02 -9.16
N VAL A 78 4.49 -4.39 -9.62
CA VAL A 78 4.22 -4.67 -11.05
C VAL A 78 4.20 -3.38 -11.86
N ILE A 79 3.58 -2.30 -11.36
CA ILE A 79 3.63 -0.98 -12.01
C ILE A 79 5.08 -0.51 -12.14
N GLY A 80 5.88 -0.61 -11.07
CA GLY A 80 7.30 -0.26 -11.13
C GLY A 80 8.11 -1.11 -12.11
N ALA A 81 7.75 -2.40 -12.29
CA ALA A 81 8.39 -3.25 -13.29
C ALA A 81 8.06 -2.83 -14.73
N PHE A 82 6.85 -2.30 -14.97
CA PHE A 82 6.46 -1.76 -16.28
C PHE A 82 7.30 -0.55 -16.72
N ALA A 83 7.93 0.17 -15.77
CA ALA A 83 8.88 1.24 -16.09
C ALA A 83 10.16 0.73 -16.77
N ILE A 84 10.53 -0.54 -16.55
CA ILE A 84 11.76 -1.16 -17.08
C ILE A 84 11.46 -1.96 -18.34
N THR A 85 10.37 -2.73 -18.34
CA THR A 85 10.02 -3.61 -19.47
C THR A 85 8.51 -3.72 -19.61
N SER A 86 8.01 -3.78 -20.84
CA SER A 86 6.59 -3.99 -21.13
C SER A 86 6.23 -5.45 -21.39
N ASP A 87 7.19 -6.38 -21.28
CA ASP A 87 6.93 -7.81 -21.48
C ASP A 87 6.35 -8.44 -20.19
N PRO A 88 5.06 -8.82 -20.18
CA PRO A 88 4.42 -9.37 -18.98
C PRO A 88 5.01 -10.72 -18.55
N ILE A 89 5.64 -11.47 -19.45
CA ILE A 89 6.29 -12.76 -19.11
C ILE A 89 7.54 -12.49 -18.29
N ILE A 90 8.34 -11.47 -18.66
CA ILE A 90 9.54 -11.08 -17.92
C ILE A 90 9.17 -10.56 -16.53
N ILE A 91 8.12 -9.73 -16.42
CA ILE A 91 7.63 -9.23 -15.14
C ILE A 91 7.14 -10.38 -14.25
N LEU A 92 6.37 -11.31 -14.80
CA LEU A 92 5.87 -12.48 -14.06
C LEU A 92 7.01 -13.37 -13.54
N LEU A 93 8.03 -13.63 -14.36
CA LEU A 93 9.19 -14.42 -13.94
C LEU A 93 10.01 -13.68 -12.86
N GLY A 94 10.24 -12.38 -13.05
CA GLY A 94 11.02 -11.55 -12.14
C GLY A 94 10.34 -11.32 -10.80
N LEU A 95 9.13 -10.76 -10.81
CA LEU A 95 8.40 -10.41 -9.60
C LEU A 95 7.64 -11.60 -9.00
N GLY A 96 7.02 -12.44 -9.83
CA GLY A 96 6.17 -13.54 -9.38
C GLY A 96 6.96 -14.75 -8.90
N VAL A 97 7.85 -15.31 -9.72
CA VAL A 97 8.59 -16.53 -9.34
C VAL A 97 9.76 -16.20 -8.41
N ILE A 98 10.60 -15.25 -8.80
CA ILE A 98 11.82 -14.91 -8.04
C ILE A 98 11.50 -13.92 -6.91
N GLY A 99 10.80 -12.83 -7.24
CA GLY A 99 10.47 -11.75 -6.31
C GLY A 99 9.61 -12.22 -5.14
N ALA A 100 8.52 -12.93 -5.39
CA ALA A 100 7.62 -13.40 -4.33
C ALA A 100 8.32 -14.40 -3.39
N MET A 101 9.14 -15.30 -3.93
CA MET A 101 9.94 -16.21 -3.10
C MET A 101 11.01 -15.46 -2.29
N PHE A 102 11.63 -14.43 -2.86
CA PHE A 102 12.61 -13.60 -2.17
C PHE A 102 11.96 -12.80 -1.03
N VAL A 103 10.87 -12.08 -1.29
CA VAL A 103 10.14 -11.31 -0.27
C VAL A 103 9.62 -12.22 0.83
N ARG A 104 9.05 -13.38 0.48
CA ARG A 104 8.58 -14.37 1.47
C ARG A 104 9.71 -14.92 2.34
N SER A 105 10.85 -15.25 1.75
CA SER A 105 11.98 -15.76 2.53
C SER A 105 12.60 -14.68 3.43
N LEU A 106 12.62 -13.42 2.96
CA LEU A 106 13.07 -12.28 3.76
C LEU A 106 12.15 -12.02 4.95
N THR A 107 10.82 -12.01 4.75
CA THR A 107 9.87 -11.78 5.85
C THR A 107 9.93 -12.89 6.88
N LEU A 108 10.00 -14.15 6.46
CA LEU A 108 10.18 -15.29 7.38
C LEU A 108 11.50 -15.17 8.16
N TYR A 109 12.61 -14.86 7.48
CA TYR A 109 13.91 -14.69 8.12
C TYR A 109 13.92 -13.57 9.17
N LEU A 110 13.32 -12.41 8.85
CA LEU A 110 13.24 -11.26 9.76
C LEU A 110 12.35 -11.54 10.98
N VAL A 111 11.26 -12.29 10.79
CA VAL A 111 10.38 -12.72 11.88
C VAL A 111 11.10 -13.71 12.80
N GLU A 112 11.78 -14.72 12.23
CA GLU A 112 12.52 -15.72 13.01
C GLU A 112 13.66 -15.11 13.82
N LYS A 113 14.33 -14.09 13.29
CA LYS A 113 15.46 -13.43 13.95
C LYS A 113 15.07 -12.38 14.98
N GLY A 114 13.81 -11.93 15.01
CA GLY A 114 13.35 -10.89 15.94
C GLY A 114 14.07 -9.54 15.78
N THR A 115 14.82 -9.33 14.69
CA THR A 115 15.70 -8.17 14.46
C THR A 115 14.95 -6.89 14.13
N LEU A 116 13.63 -6.94 13.97
CA LEU A 116 12.79 -5.77 13.73
C LEU A 116 12.81 -4.79 14.92
N ASN A 117 12.93 -5.29 16.16
CA ASN A 117 12.97 -4.43 17.36
C ASN A 117 14.34 -3.81 17.65
N GLU A 118 15.41 -4.28 17.00
CA GLU A 118 16.77 -3.71 17.16
C GLU A 118 17.01 -2.52 16.23
N LEU A 119 16.17 -2.33 15.20
CA LEU A 119 16.38 -1.30 14.17
C LEU A 119 15.61 -0.01 14.46
N VAL A 120 16.04 0.72 15.50
CA VAL A 120 15.39 1.95 16.02
C VAL A 120 15.12 3.02 14.95
N TYR A 121 16.05 3.21 14.00
CA TYR A 121 15.91 4.29 13.00
C TYR A 121 15.12 3.88 11.76
N LEU A 122 14.93 2.57 11.52
CA LEU A 122 14.29 2.06 10.32
C LEU A 122 12.83 2.50 10.20
N GLU A 123 12.09 2.49 11.31
CA GLU A 123 10.69 2.93 11.37
C GLU A 123 10.54 4.40 10.94
N HIS A 124 11.43 5.26 11.43
CA HIS A 124 11.41 6.68 11.11
C HIS A 124 11.79 6.89 9.63
N GLY A 125 12.79 6.15 9.14
CA GLY A 125 13.16 6.16 7.72
C GLY A 125 12.02 5.78 6.79
N ALA A 126 11.22 4.78 7.17
CA ALA A 126 10.05 4.38 6.40
C ALA A 126 9.01 5.51 6.32
N HIS A 127 8.74 6.20 7.43
CA HIS A 127 7.84 7.36 7.42
C HIS A 127 8.35 8.52 6.56
N TRP A 128 9.65 8.83 6.63
CA TRP A 128 10.26 9.85 5.75
C TRP A 128 10.21 9.47 4.28
N ALA A 129 10.36 8.19 3.95
CA ALA A 129 10.24 7.69 2.59
C ALA A 129 8.82 7.85 2.05
N ILE A 130 7.80 7.47 2.84
CA ILE A 130 6.38 7.64 2.46
C ILE A 130 6.04 9.12 2.24
N LEU A 131 6.48 10.01 3.14
CA LEU A 131 6.25 11.45 3.01
C LEU A 131 6.92 12.01 1.75
N THR A 132 8.15 11.59 1.46
CA THR A 132 8.86 12.00 0.25
C THR A 132 8.15 11.52 -1.01
N LEU A 133 7.69 10.26 -1.03
CA LEU A 133 6.96 9.69 -2.15
C LEU A 133 5.63 10.44 -2.38
N ALA A 134 4.90 10.76 -1.31
CA ALA A 134 3.66 11.53 -1.39
C ALA A 134 3.88 12.93 -1.99
N ILE A 135 4.96 13.61 -1.60
CA ILE A 135 5.34 14.92 -2.17
C ILE A 135 5.73 14.78 -3.64
N LEU A 136 6.46 13.73 -4.02
CA LEU A 136 6.87 13.50 -5.40
C LEU A 136 5.69 13.19 -6.32
N ILE A 137 4.72 12.38 -5.86
CA ILE A 137 3.47 12.11 -6.59
C ILE A 137 2.61 13.39 -6.69
N LEU A 138 2.60 14.24 -5.67
CA LEU A 138 1.91 15.52 -5.74
C LEU A 138 2.59 16.48 -6.73
N ALA A 139 3.92 16.55 -6.70
CA ALA A 139 4.72 17.35 -7.62
C ALA A 139 4.62 16.83 -9.06
N SER A 140 4.40 15.53 -9.25
CA SER A 140 4.29 14.93 -10.57
C SER A 140 3.05 15.39 -11.37
N ILE A 141 2.09 16.05 -10.71
CA ILE A 141 0.93 16.67 -11.38
C ILE A 141 1.36 17.84 -12.27
N HIS A 142 2.42 18.56 -11.88
CA HIS A 142 2.91 19.73 -12.62
C HIS A 142 4.20 19.47 -13.40
N TRP A 143 5.07 18.59 -12.88
CA TRP A 143 6.32 18.22 -13.52
C TRP A 143 6.34 16.72 -13.86
N GLU A 144 6.72 16.35 -15.08
CA GLU A 144 6.93 14.94 -15.41
C GLU A 144 8.19 14.42 -14.69
N ILE A 145 7.99 13.81 -13.52
CA ILE A 145 9.05 13.16 -12.75
C ILE A 145 9.07 11.68 -13.14
N GLY A 146 10.18 11.22 -13.69
CA GLY A 146 10.34 9.82 -14.06
C GLY A 146 10.24 8.90 -12.86
N GLU A 147 9.52 7.79 -13.01
CA GLU A 147 9.29 6.80 -11.95
C GLU A 147 10.59 6.25 -11.35
N ALA A 148 11.63 6.09 -12.17
CA ALA A 148 12.95 5.67 -11.72
C ALA A 148 13.57 6.65 -10.71
N VAL A 149 13.38 7.96 -10.89
CA VAL A 149 13.89 9.00 -9.98
C VAL A 149 13.10 8.98 -8.68
N THR A 150 11.77 8.87 -8.77
CA THR A 150 10.87 8.80 -7.63
C THR A 150 11.17 7.57 -6.76
N GLY A 151 11.35 6.41 -7.39
CA GLY A 151 11.70 5.16 -6.72
C GLY A 151 13.10 5.19 -6.10
N LEU A 152 14.10 5.75 -6.80
CA LEU A 152 15.46 5.88 -6.28
C LEU A 152 15.52 6.77 -5.04
N LEU A 153 14.81 7.90 -5.03
CA LEU A 153 14.78 8.80 -3.87
C LEU A 153 14.20 8.11 -2.63
N GLY A 154 13.07 7.42 -2.77
CA GLY A 154 12.50 6.62 -1.69
C GLY A 154 13.46 5.52 -1.21
N GLY A 155 14.06 4.79 -2.14
CA GLY A 155 15.04 3.74 -1.85
C GLY A 155 16.27 4.26 -1.10
N ILE A 156 16.81 5.42 -1.50
CA ILE A 156 17.95 6.06 -0.82
C ILE A 156 17.61 6.39 0.64
N ILE A 157 16.43 6.93 0.92
CA ILE A 157 16.00 7.26 2.29
C ILE A 157 15.93 6.00 3.15
N ILE A 158 15.35 4.92 2.61
CA ILE A 158 15.24 3.63 3.32
C ILE A 158 16.64 3.03 3.57
N VAL A 159 17.51 3.00 2.55
CA VAL A 159 18.87 2.45 2.68
C VAL A 159 19.71 3.25 3.67
N LEU A 160 19.65 4.58 3.62
CA LEU A 160 20.37 5.44 4.57
C LEU A 160 19.88 5.22 5.99
N SER A 161 18.56 5.10 6.19
CA SER A 161 17.99 4.79 7.50
C SER A 161 18.44 3.42 8.01
N PHE A 162 18.43 2.40 7.14
CA PHE A 162 18.89 1.06 7.48
C PHE A 162 20.38 1.05 7.88
N ILE A 163 21.25 1.71 7.12
CA ILE A 163 22.68 1.84 7.44
C ILE A 163 22.86 2.57 8.77
N SER A 164 22.16 3.69 8.98
CA SER A 164 22.20 4.44 10.24
C SER A 164 21.78 3.57 11.43
N SER A 165 20.78 2.71 11.23
CA SER A 165 20.30 1.80 12.25
C SER A 165 21.30 0.69 12.58
N ILE A 166 22.01 0.13 11.58
CA ILE A 166 23.07 -0.85 11.82
C ILE A 166 24.24 -0.23 12.55
N ILE A 167 24.64 0.99 12.18
CA ILE A 167 25.74 1.70 12.85
C ILE A 167 25.39 1.93 14.32
N TYR A 168 24.18 2.39 14.61
CA TYR A 168 23.72 2.60 15.97
C TYR A 168 23.74 1.30 16.80
N ASN A 169 23.17 0.21 16.28
CA ASN A 169 23.14 -1.11 16.93
C ASN A 169 24.53 -1.78 17.07
N ARG A 170 25.56 -1.28 16.39
CA ARG A 170 26.96 -1.73 16.56
C ARG A 170 27.74 -0.90 17.58
N THR A 171 27.27 0.31 17.87
CA THR A 171 27.95 1.26 18.76
C THR A 171 27.43 1.21 20.19
N HIS A 172 26.26 0.61 20.42
CA HIS A 172 25.62 0.36 21.71
C HIS A 172 25.34 -1.14 21.85
#